data_AF-A0A952DA00-F1
#
_entry.id   AF-A0A952DA00-F1
#
_cell.length_a   1.000
_cell.length_b   1.000
_cell.length_c   1.000
_cell.angle_alpha   90.00
_cell.angle_beta   90.00
_cell.angle_gamma   90.00
#
_symmetry.space_group_name_H-M   'P 1'
#
loop_
_entity.id
_entity.type
_entity.pdbx_description
1 polymer ?
#
loop_
_entity_poly.entity_id
_entity_poly.type
_entity_poly.pdbx_seq_one_letter_code
_entity_poly.pdbx_strand_id
1 'polypeptide(L)' 'MNWIEVVKHWRSLPAEEQRRQALACLPRKVARSMAFEGEQVDQAMLEAELTRLTQLSTTSTPSSTS' A
#
# COMPACT_ATOMS: atom_id res chain seq x y z
N MET A 1 -26.85 -0.86 -7.20
CA MET A 1 -26.57 -1.78 -6.08
C MET A 1 -26.61 -0.97 -4.80
N ASN A 2 -27.48 -1.32 -3.85
CA ASN A 2 -27.59 -0.58 -2.59
C ASN A 2 -26.38 -0.94 -1.70
N TRP A 3 -25.75 0.04 -1.06
CA TRP A 3 -24.60 -0.20 -0.17
C TRP A 3 -24.91 -1.24 0.93
N ILE A 4 -26.17 -1.34 1.34
CA ILE A 4 -26.65 -2.34 2.31
C ILE A 4 -26.52 -3.77 1.75
N GLU A 5 -26.82 -3.97 0.46
CA GLU A 5 -26.72 -5.28 -0.20
C GLU A 5 -25.26 -5.68 -0.37
N VAL A 6 -24.39 -4.72 -0.68
CA VAL A 6 -22.93 -4.94 -0.79
C VAL A 6 -22.36 -5.39 0.55
N VAL A 7 -22.74 -4.74 1.66
CA VAL A 7 -22.28 -5.12 3.01
C VAL A 7 -22.82 -6.48 3.44
N LYS A 8 -24.10 -6.79 3.14
CA LYS A 8 -24.68 -8.11 3.41
C LYS A 8 -23.97 -9.21 2.64
N HIS A 9 -23.70 -8.96 1.35
CA HIS A 9 -22.96 -9.88 0.50
C HIS A 9 -21.55 -10.12 1.03
N TRP A 10 -20.80 -9.04 1.34
CA TRP A 10 -19.46 -9.13 1.93
C TRP A 10 -19.42 -9.99 3.19
N ARG A 11 -20.36 -9.76 4.13
CA ARG A 11 -20.42 -10.50 5.40
C ARG A 11 -20.82 -11.96 5.23
N SER A 12 -21.48 -12.31 4.12
CA SER A 12 -21.85 -13.69 3.80
C SER A 12 -20.70 -14.50 3.19
N LEU A 13 -19.61 -13.85 2.76
CA LEU A 13 -18.46 -14.53 2.18
C LEU A 13 -17.68 -15.31 3.26
N PRO A 14 -17.03 -16.44 2.91
CA PRO A 14 -16.09 -17.11 3.80
C PRO A 14 -14.93 -16.19 4.21
N ALA A 15 -14.38 -16.39 5.42
CA ALA A 15 -13.31 -15.53 5.95
C ALA A 15 -12.08 -15.46 5.04
N GLU A 16 -11.76 -16.55 4.34
CA GLU A 16 -10.67 -16.60 3.37
C GLU A 16 -10.95 -15.69 2.16
N GLU A 17 -12.18 -15.71 1.64
CA GLU A 17 -12.61 -14.90 0.51
C GLU A 17 -12.65 -13.41 0.88
N GLN A 18 -13.15 -13.10 2.09
CA GLN A 18 -13.11 -11.74 2.63
C GLN A 18 -11.67 -11.23 2.72
N ARG A 19 -10.75 -12.06 3.23
CA ARG A 19 -9.33 -11.68 3.32
C ARG A 19 -8.71 -11.46 1.95
N ARG A 20 -8.99 -12.33 0.98
CA ARG A 20 -8.48 -12.20 -0.39
C ARG A 20 -8.96 -10.90 -1.05
N GLN A 21 -10.25 -10.60 -0.97
CA GLN A 21 -10.80 -9.37 -1.53
C GLN A 21 -10.30 -8.13 -0.78
N ALA A 22 -10.13 -8.21 0.55
CA ALA A 22 -9.60 -7.09 1.33
C ALA A 22 -8.16 -6.77 0.90
N LEU A 23 -7.32 -7.79 0.74
CA LEU A 23 -5.95 -7.63 0.26
C LEU A 23 -5.89 -7.10 -1.18
N ALA A 24 -6.78 -7.57 -2.06
CA ALA A 24 -6.84 -7.09 -3.44
C ALA A 24 -7.26 -5.61 -3.55
N CYS A 25 -8.08 -5.15 -2.61
CA CYS A 25 -8.57 -3.76 -2.56
C CYS A 25 -7.65 -2.82 -1.77
N LEU A 26 -6.57 -3.31 -1.16
CA LEU A 26 -5.64 -2.46 -0.40
C LEU A 26 -4.97 -1.44 -1.33
N PRO A 27 -5.00 -0.14 -0.99
CA PRO A 27 -4.22 0.85 -1.72
C PRO A 27 -2.73 0.50 -1.67
N ARG A 28 -2.02 0.65 -2.79
CA ARG A 28 -0.59 0.32 -2.92
C ARG A 28 0.29 0.98 -1.85
N LYS A 29 -0.11 2.15 -1.34
CA LYS A 29 0.60 2.83 -0.23
C LYS A 29 0.47 2.06 1.09
N VAL A 30 -0.71 1.55 1.39
CA VAL A 30 -1.00 0.76 2.60
C VAL A 30 -0.41 -0.65 2.48
N ALA A 31 -0.52 -1.27 1.30
CA ALA A 31 0.11 -2.56 1.04
C ALA A 31 1.63 -2.50 1.29
N ARG A 32 2.30 -1.40 0.88
CA ARG A 32 3.74 -1.20 1.14
C ARG A 32 4.08 -1.02 2.62
N SER A 33 3.24 -0.37 3.42
CA SER A 33 3.49 -0.24 4.86
C SER A 33 3.26 -1.56 5.61
N MET A 34 2.33 -2.38 5.13
CA MET A 34 2.03 -3.69 5.73
C MET A 34 2.95 -4.81 5.23
N ALA A 35 3.62 -4.65 4.07
CA ALA A 35 4.51 -5.65 3.48
C ALA A 35 5.70 -6.04 4.38
N PHE A 36 5.96 -5.25 5.41
CA PHE A 36 7.04 -5.43 6.38
C PHE A 36 6.53 -5.82 7.77
N GLU A 37 5.21 -5.94 7.95
CA GLU A 37 4.59 -6.20 9.24
C GLU A 37 4.73 -7.68 9.60
N GLY A 38 5.66 -8.00 10.50
CA GLY A 38 5.90 -9.36 11.00
C GLY A 38 7.08 -10.11 10.37
N GLU A 39 7.74 -9.53 9.37
CA GLU A 39 8.97 -10.08 8.78
C GLU A 39 10.20 -9.32 9.27
N GLN A 40 11.33 -10.02 9.48
CA GLN A 40 12.60 -9.34 9.73
C GLN A 40 13.07 -8.70 8.43
N VAL A 41 12.91 -7.38 8.36
CA VAL A 41 13.37 -6.60 7.22
C VAL A 41 14.84 -6.27 7.41
N ASP A 42 15.65 -6.60 6.41
CA ASP A 42 17.07 -6.23 6.41
C ASP A 42 17.22 -4.69 6.38
N GLN A 43 17.91 -4.15 7.38
CA GLN A 43 18.15 -2.73 7.52
C GLN A 43 18.92 -2.16 6.31
N ALA A 44 19.86 -2.92 5.75
CA ALA A 44 20.65 -2.47 4.60
C ALA A 44 19.77 -2.25 3.36
N MET A 45 18.73 -3.08 3.19
CA MET A 45 17.77 -2.93 2.11
C MET A 45 16.90 -1.67 2.29
N LEU A 46 16.48 -1.35 3.52
CA LEU A 46 15.70 -0.15 3.81
C LEU A 46 16.50 1.13 3.56
N GLU A 47 17.77 1.15 3.97
CA GLU A 47 18.68 2.29 3.75
C GLU A 47 18.92 2.52 2.24
N ALA A 48 19.15 1.47 1.47
CA ALA A 48 19.33 1.56 0.02
C ALA A 48 18.08 2.12 -0.69
N GLU A 49 16.88 1.66 -0.32
CA GLU A 49 15.63 2.16 -0.90
C GLU A 49 15.35 3.62 -0.50
N LEU A 50 15.69 4.01 0.73
CA LEU A 50 15.60 5.41 1.17
C LEU A 50 16.55 6.33 0.39
N THR A 51 17.79 5.89 0.17
CA THR A 51 18.76 6.62 -0.67
C THR A 51 18.23 6.77 -2.09
N ARG A 52 17.67 5.72 -2.68
CA ARG A 52 17.07 5.76 -4.04
C ARG A 52 15.94 6.79 -4.14
N LEU A 53 15.04 6.83 -3.15
CA LEU A 53 13.90 7.74 -3.13
C LEU A 53 14.30 9.21 -2.91
N THR A 54 15.30 9.45 -2.06
CA THR A 54 15.81 10.81 -1.79
C THR A 54 16.60 11.37 -2.97
N GLN A 55 17.37 10.54 -3.68
CA GLN A 55 18.06 10.95 -4.92
C GLN A 55 17.10 11.25 -6.07
N LEU A 56 15.96 10.54 -6.17
CA LEU A 56 14.96 10.84 -7.21
C LEU A 56 14.25 12.19 -6.96
N SER A 57 14.10 12.57 -5.69
CA SER A 57 13.38 13.76 -5.27
C SER A 57 14.15 15.06 -5.50
N THR A 58 15.46 15.01 -5.72
CA THR A 58 16.29 16.20 -6.01
C THR A 58 16.30 16.59 -7.49
N THR A 59 15.68 15.82 -8.39
CA THR A 59 15.73 16.07 -9.85
C THR A 59 14.41 16.57 -10.45
N SER A 60 13.41 16.96 -9.65
CA SER A 60 12.14 17.48 -10.20
C SER A 60 11.52 18.59 -9.36
N THR A 61 12.17 19.74 -9.37
CA THR A 61 11.44 21.01 -9.30
C THR A 61 12.17 22.00 -10.21
N PRO A 62 11.72 22.23 -11.46
CA PRO A 62 12.08 23.47 -12.12
C PRO A 62 11.35 24.57 -11.34
N SER A 63 12.11 25.41 -10.65
CA SER A 63 11.61 26.65 -10.06
C SER A 63 10.80 27.39 -11.11
N SER A 64 9.48 27.44 -10.94
CA SER A 64 8.63 28.35 -11.68
C SER A 64 8.87 29.74 -11.13
N THR A 65 9.70 30.50 -11.82
CA THR A 65 9.77 31.95 -11.70
C THR A 65 8.64 32.54 -12.54
N SER A 66 7.66 33.17 -11.90
CA SER A 66 6.84 34.27 -12.44
C SER A 66 6.19 35.02 -11.29
#